data_AF-A0A2T4TU63-F1
#
_entry.id   AF-A0A2T4TU63-F1
#
_cell.length_a   1.000
_cell.length_b   1.000
_cell.length_c   1.000
_cell.angle_alpha   90.00
_cell.angle_beta   90.00
_cell.angle_gamma   90.00
#
_symmetry.space_group_name_H-M   'P 1'
#
loop_
_entity.id
_entity.type
_entity.pdbx_description
1 polymer ?
#
loop_
_entity_poly.entity_id
_entity_poly.type
_entity_poly.pdbx_seq_one_letter_code
_entity_poly.pdbx_strand_id
1 'polypeptide(L)'
;MKDLRLKDFVEFSGINAKLINTVKKQSGLNWVEFQDYLENVSNSPCGAAGGFSGFVWYSETSSFWRKNRKLITELMQEQADSLGENLLSMVLGFDSLKDGSFSQEEIGRALFGNFNEDYIQIYNTFAWFALEEIAYRFSDFKYENE
;
A
#
# COMPACT_ATOMS: atom_id res chain seq x y z
N MET A 1 -2.52 11.14 25.60
CA MET A 1 -2.95 10.78 24.25
C MET A 1 -4.32 10.13 24.33
N LYS A 2 -5.25 10.55 23.47
CA LYS A 2 -6.55 9.90 23.30
C LYS A 2 -6.31 8.47 22.81
N ASP A 3 -7.08 7.51 23.31
CA ASP A 3 -7.00 6.12 22.83
C ASP A 3 -7.52 6.06 21.39
N LEU A 4 -6.60 5.96 20.42
CA LEU A 4 -6.90 5.88 19.01
C LEU A 4 -7.43 4.49 18.69
N ARG A 5 -8.70 4.37 18.28
CA ARG A 5 -9.35 3.08 18.02
C ARG A 5 -9.31 2.76 16.53
N LEU A 6 -9.06 1.49 16.19
CA LEU A 6 -9.05 1.01 14.79
C LEU A 6 -10.32 1.39 14.02
N LYS A 7 -11.48 1.31 14.66
CA LYS A 7 -12.76 1.67 14.01
C LYS A 7 -12.82 3.15 13.60
N ASP A 8 -12.23 4.03 14.41
CA ASP A 8 -12.24 5.47 14.15
C ASP A 8 -11.27 5.78 13.00
N PHE A 9 -10.11 5.10 12.99
CA PHE A 9 -9.17 5.19 11.87
C PHE A 9 -9.79 4.68 10.55
N VAL A 10 -10.47 3.53 10.58
CA VAL A 10 -11.15 2.98 9.39
C VAL A 10 -12.16 3.98 8.84
N GLU A 11 -12.97 4.60 9.69
CA GLU A 11 -13.95 5.62 9.28
C GLU A 11 -13.27 6.86 8.71
N PHE A 12 -12.22 7.35 9.38
CA PHE A 12 -11.47 8.53 8.95
C PHE A 12 -10.76 8.32 7.60
N SER A 13 -10.09 7.18 7.43
CA SER A 13 -9.18 6.94 6.32
C SER A 13 -9.85 6.98 4.94
N GLY A 14 -11.15 6.71 4.86
CA GLY A 14 -11.86 6.46 3.61
C GLY A 14 -11.43 5.17 2.89
N ILE A 15 -10.41 4.46 3.37
CA ILE A 15 -9.91 3.22 2.77
C ILE A 15 -10.83 2.06 3.14
N ASN A 16 -11.03 1.13 2.22
CA ASN A 16 -11.78 -0.08 2.47
C ASN A 16 -11.27 -0.82 3.73
N ALA A 17 -12.14 -0.98 4.73
CA ALA A 17 -11.82 -1.61 6.01
C ALA A 17 -11.17 -2.99 5.87
N LYS A 18 -11.53 -3.76 4.83
CA LYS A 18 -10.96 -5.08 4.58
C LYS A 18 -9.48 -4.98 4.21
N LEU A 19 -9.08 -3.97 3.44
CA LEU A 19 -7.69 -3.76 3.05
C LEU A 19 -6.83 -3.37 4.27
N ILE A 20 -7.31 -2.45 5.12
CA ILE A 20 -6.64 -2.10 6.37
C ILE A 20 -6.42 -3.34 7.24
N ASN A 21 -7.46 -4.17 7.39
CA ASN A 21 -7.38 -5.39 8.18
C ASN A 21 -6.40 -6.42 7.59
N THR A 22 -6.30 -6.54 6.25
CA THR A 22 -5.35 -7.48 5.64
C THR A 22 -3.91 -6.98 5.72
N VAL A 23 -3.66 -5.66 5.61
CA VAL A 23 -2.32 -5.08 5.87
C VAL A 23 -1.89 -5.29 7.32
N LYS A 24 -2.77 -5.00 8.29
CA LYS A 24 -2.51 -5.28 9.71
C LYS A 24 -2.25 -6.78 9.96
N LYS A 25 -3.01 -7.66 9.31
CA LYS A 25 -2.80 -9.10 9.44
C LYS A 25 -1.46 -9.52 8.84
N GLN A 26 -1.04 -8.91 7.73
CA GLN A 26 0.21 -9.19 7.05
C GLN A 26 1.43 -8.80 7.91
N SER A 27 1.35 -7.71 8.68
CA SER A 27 2.43 -7.31 9.60
C SER A 27 2.55 -8.23 10.83
N GLY A 28 1.49 -8.96 11.17
CA GLY A 28 1.44 -9.84 12.34
C GLY A 28 1.23 -9.13 13.68
N LEU A 29 0.95 -7.83 13.65
CA LEU A 29 0.92 -6.97 14.84
C LEU A 29 -0.48 -6.83 15.44
N ASN A 30 -0.53 -6.58 16.75
CA ASN A 30 -1.77 -6.13 17.40
C ASN A 30 -2.06 -4.66 17.05
N TRP A 31 -3.21 -4.09 17.46
CA TRP A 31 -3.56 -2.73 17.04
C TRP A 31 -2.61 -1.67 17.59
N VAL A 32 -2.17 -1.78 18.84
CA VAL A 32 -1.26 -0.79 19.46
C VAL A 32 0.10 -0.80 18.76
N GLU A 33 0.70 -1.98 18.57
CA GLU A 33 1.96 -2.12 17.84
C GLU A 33 1.86 -1.69 16.37
N PHE A 34 0.69 -1.90 15.77
CA PHE A 34 0.46 -1.51 14.39
C PHE A 34 0.40 0.01 14.19
N GLN A 35 -0.03 0.77 15.20
CA GLN A 35 0.03 2.24 15.14
C GLN A 35 1.49 2.72 15.04
N ASP A 36 2.35 2.27 15.95
CA ASP A 36 3.79 2.58 15.91
C ASP A 36 4.44 2.13 14.58
N TYR A 37 4.03 0.97 14.08
CA TYR A 37 4.49 0.45 12.79
C TYR A 37 4.11 1.37 11.62
N LEU A 38 2.85 1.84 11.56
CA LEU A 38 2.41 2.76 10.52
C LEU A 38 3.11 4.11 10.61
N GLU A 39 3.34 4.63 11.81
CA GLU A 39 4.12 5.87 11.99
C GLU A 39 5.57 5.71 11.52
N ASN A 40 6.20 4.57 11.79
CA ASN A 40 7.55 4.30 11.30
C ASN A 40 7.59 4.19 9.78
N VAL A 41 6.56 3.63 9.14
CA VAL A 41 6.43 3.60 7.69
C VAL A 41 6.30 5.01 7.13
N SER A 42 5.39 5.83 7.67
CA SER A 42 5.14 7.19 7.14
C SER A 42 6.35 8.13 7.34
N ASN A 43 7.14 7.91 8.39
CA ASN A 43 8.36 8.66 8.67
C ASN A 43 9.60 8.10 7.94
N SER A 44 9.48 6.96 7.26
CA SER A 44 10.59 6.35 6.52
C SER A 44 10.92 7.18 5.27
N PRO A 45 12.19 7.56 5.05
CA PRO A 45 12.58 8.35 3.87
C PRO A 45 12.42 7.58 2.55
N CYS A 46 12.24 6.26 2.61
CA CYS A 46 12.04 5.39 1.45
C CYS A 46 10.75 4.56 1.56
N GLY A 47 9.81 4.97 2.43
CA GLY A 47 8.55 4.26 2.63
C GLY A 47 8.78 2.79 3.01
N ALA A 48 7.94 1.89 2.48
CA ALA A 48 7.97 0.45 2.73
C ALA A 48 9.25 -0.23 2.21
N ALA A 49 9.96 0.38 1.25
CA ALA A 49 11.25 -0.12 0.79
C ALA A 49 12.34 -0.08 1.89
N GLY A 50 12.10 0.67 2.97
CA GLY A 50 12.97 0.71 4.17
C GLY A 50 13.01 -0.59 4.98
N GLY A 51 12.20 -1.59 4.63
CA GLY A 51 12.22 -2.91 5.24
C GLY A 51 11.27 -3.01 6.43
N PHE A 52 10.01 -3.34 6.14
CA PHE A 52 8.96 -3.47 7.14
C PHE A 52 8.37 -4.89 7.16
N SER A 53 8.27 -5.48 8.35
CA SER A 53 7.85 -6.89 8.53
C SER A 53 6.54 -7.22 7.79
N GLY A 54 6.55 -8.31 7.03
CA GLY A 54 5.44 -8.72 6.15
C GLY A 54 5.44 -8.06 4.77
N PHE A 55 6.30 -7.07 4.54
CA PHE A 55 6.44 -6.33 3.28
C PHE A 55 7.90 -6.26 2.81
N VAL A 56 8.76 -7.19 3.23
CA VAL A 56 10.19 -7.21 2.83
C VAL A 56 10.42 -8.12 1.63
N TRP A 57 9.87 -9.33 1.67
CA TRP A 57 10.21 -10.36 0.69
C TRP A 57 9.23 -10.36 -0.47
N TYR A 58 9.76 -10.43 -1.70
CA TYR A 58 8.94 -10.45 -2.91
C TYR A 58 7.94 -11.62 -2.95
N SER A 59 8.29 -12.76 -2.38
CA SER A 59 7.37 -13.91 -2.22
C SER A 59 6.16 -13.58 -1.33
N GLU A 60 6.33 -12.73 -0.32
CA GLU A 60 5.27 -12.31 0.58
C GLU A 60 4.41 -11.22 -0.06
N THR A 61 5.04 -10.17 -0.58
CA THR A 61 4.34 -9.01 -1.15
C THR A 61 3.56 -9.36 -2.41
N SER A 62 4.12 -10.17 -3.31
CA SER A 62 3.40 -10.66 -4.49
C SER A 62 2.21 -11.56 -4.13
N SER A 63 2.35 -12.42 -3.13
CA SER A 63 1.25 -13.23 -2.59
C SER A 63 0.18 -12.34 -1.95
N PHE A 64 0.59 -11.29 -1.22
CA PHE A 64 -0.30 -10.30 -0.63
C PHE A 64 -1.08 -9.55 -1.72
N TRP A 65 -0.40 -9.05 -2.75
CA TRP A 65 -1.02 -8.43 -3.92
C TRP A 65 -2.06 -9.36 -4.53
N ARG A 66 -1.71 -10.60 -4.86
CA ARG A 66 -2.65 -11.55 -5.49
C ARG A 66 -3.93 -11.75 -4.70
N LYS A 67 -3.83 -11.82 -3.37
CA LYS A 67 -4.99 -12.03 -2.47
C LYS A 67 -5.86 -10.77 -2.33
N ASN A 68 -5.28 -9.59 -2.53
CA ASN A 68 -5.93 -8.30 -2.28
C ASN A 68 -6.05 -7.43 -3.55
N ARG A 69 -5.74 -7.99 -4.72
CA ARG A 69 -5.61 -7.28 -6.01
C ARG A 69 -6.72 -6.30 -6.27
N LYS A 70 -7.98 -6.74 -6.15
CA LYS A 70 -9.14 -5.90 -6.36
C LYS A 70 -9.13 -4.65 -5.46
N LEU A 71 -8.90 -4.83 -4.16
CA LEU A 71 -8.91 -3.74 -3.19
C LEU A 71 -7.77 -2.76 -3.40
N ILE A 72 -6.58 -3.27 -3.74
CA ILE A 72 -5.40 -2.42 -3.99
C ILE A 72 -5.56 -1.67 -5.31
N THR A 73 -6.08 -2.31 -6.37
CA THR A 73 -6.40 -1.64 -7.64
C THR A 73 -7.46 -0.56 -7.46
N GLU A 74 -8.51 -0.82 -6.67
CA GLU A 74 -9.53 0.19 -6.36
C GLU A 74 -8.89 1.40 -5.65
N LEU A 75 -8.05 1.19 -4.64
CA LEU A 75 -7.35 2.28 -3.95
C LEU A 75 -6.41 3.06 -4.88
N MET A 76 -5.63 2.39 -5.72
CA MET A 76 -4.78 3.07 -6.71
C MET A 76 -5.61 3.87 -7.72
N GLN A 77 -6.77 3.34 -8.14
CA GLN A 77 -7.66 4.06 -9.06
C GLN A 77 -8.25 5.31 -8.41
N GLU A 78 -8.71 5.22 -7.17
CA GLU A 78 -9.21 6.37 -6.39
C GLU A 78 -8.15 7.46 -6.26
N GLN A 79 -6.89 7.08 -5.99
CA GLN A 79 -5.80 8.05 -5.92
C GLN A 79 -5.49 8.67 -7.28
N ALA A 80 -5.43 7.87 -8.36
CA ALA A 80 -5.21 8.38 -9.70
C ALA A 80 -6.31 9.40 -10.09
N ASP A 81 -7.58 9.07 -9.81
CA ASP A 81 -8.72 9.95 -10.06
C ASP A 81 -8.60 11.25 -9.25
N SER A 82 -8.16 11.18 -8.00
CA SER A 82 -7.96 12.37 -7.14
C SER A 82 -6.85 13.30 -7.64
N LEU A 83 -5.83 12.74 -8.29
CA LEU A 83 -4.73 13.47 -8.91
C LEU A 83 -5.09 13.98 -10.32
N GLY A 84 -6.21 13.54 -10.88
CA GLY A 84 -6.57 13.81 -12.28
C GLY A 84 -5.66 13.09 -13.28
N GLU A 85 -5.04 11.98 -12.86
CA GLU A 85 -4.09 11.20 -13.65
C GLU A 85 -4.67 9.87 -14.13
N ASN A 86 -4.07 9.29 -15.17
CA ASN A 86 -4.37 7.91 -15.56
C ASN A 86 -3.64 6.93 -14.63
N LEU A 87 -4.33 5.87 -14.19
CA LEU A 87 -3.77 4.82 -13.31
C LEU A 87 -2.42 4.26 -13.79
N LEU A 88 -2.28 3.96 -15.09
CA LEU A 88 -1.03 3.40 -15.62
C LEU A 88 0.11 4.41 -15.56
N SER A 89 -0.19 5.68 -15.84
CA SER A 89 0.78 6.77 -15.73
C SER A 89 1.22 7.01 -14.29
N MET A 90 0.26 7.00 -13.34
CA MET A 90 0.55 7.16 -11.91
C MET A 90 1.48 6.05 -11.42
N VAL A 91 1.17 4.79 -11.74
CA VAL A 91 2.00 3.63 -11.35
C VAL A 91 3.40 3.72 -11.94
N LEU A 92 3.56 4.12 -13.20
CA LEU A 92 4.89 4.31 -13.81
C LEU A 92 5.70 5.41 -13.13
N GLY A 93 5.05 6.35 -12.45
CA GLY A 93 5.70 7.40 -11.68
C GLY A 93 6.33 6.91 -10.38
N PHE A 94 5.99 5.70 -9.91
CA PHE A 94 6.50 5.17 -8.65
C PHE A 94 8.01 4.94 -8.70
N ASP A 95 8.73 5.49 -7.71
CA ASP A 95 10.19 5.42 -7.61
C ASP A 95 10.71 3.97 -7.64
N SER A 96 9.98 3.04 -7.03
CA SER A 96 10.32 1.62 -7.00
C SER A 96 10.33 0.92 -8.37
N LEU A 97 9.80 1.56 -9.42
CA LEU A 97 9.75 1.03 -10.79
C LEU A 97 10.71 1.74 -11.75
N LYS A 98 11.35 2.85 -11.34
CA LYS A 98 12.20 3.67 -12.21
C LYS A 98 13.37 2.89 -12.83
N ASP A 99 13.99 2.01 -12.05
CA ASP A 99 15.12 1.20 -12.51
C ASP A 99 14.70 -0.03 -13.35
N GLY A 100 13.43 -0.43 -13.27
CA GLY A 100 12.91 -1.63 -13.94
C GLY A 100 12.63 -1.45 -15.43
N SER A 101 12.60 -0.21 -15.94
CA SER A 101 12.29 0.12 -17.34
C SER A 101 10.97 -0.50 -17.86
N PHE A 102 9.96 -0.62 -16.99
CA PHE A 102 8.66 -1.17 -17.36
C PHE A 102 7.87 -0.25 -18.31
N SER A 103 7.20 -0.85 -19.28
CA SER A 103 6.28 -0.18 -20.20
C SER A 103 4.86 -0.09 -19.63
N GLN A 104 4.04 0.83 -20.15
CA GLN A 104 2.60 0.88 -19.82
C GLN A 104 1.88 -0.44 -20.10
N GLU A 105 2.30 -1.17 -21.14
CA GLU A 105 1.73 -2.47 -21.48
C GLU A 105 2.02 -3.51 -20.38
N GLU A 106 3.25 -3.56 -19.87
CA GLU A 106 3.63 -4.47 -18.78
C GLU A 106 2.89 -4.12 -17.48
N ILE A 107 2.76 -2.83 -17.15
CA ILE A 107 1.92 -2.40 -16.02
C ILE A 107 0.47 -2.83 -16.22
N GLY A 108 -0.10 -2.64 -17.41
CA GLY A 108 -1.45 -3.07 -17.74
C GLY A 108 -1.62 -4.59 -17.62
N ARG A 109 -0.65 -5.38 -18.09
CA ARG A 109 -0.63 -6.84 -17.94
C ARG A 109 -0.52 -7.26 -16.47
N ALA A 110 0.28 -6.56 -15.67
CA ALA A 110 0.38 -6.81 -14.24
C ALA A 110 -0.94 -6.49 -13.48
N LEU A 111 -1.58 -5.36 -13.81
CA LEU A 111 -2.81 -4.91 -13.18
C LEU A 111 -4.05 -5.72 -13.57
N PHE A 112 -4.16 -6.11 -14.84
CA PHE A 112 -5.39 -6.67 -15.43
C PHE A 112 -5.24 -8.09 -16.00
N GLY A 113 -4.02 -8.55 -16.23
CA GLY A 113 -3.72 -9.91 -16.72
C GLY A 113 -3.66 -10.99 -15.63
N ASN A 114 -3.15 -12.16 -16.02
CA ASN A 114 -2.82 -13.22 -15.07
C ASN A 114 -1.50 -12.91 -14.35
N PHE A 115 -1.29 -13.52 -13.19
CA PHE A 115 -0.02 -13.42 -12.48
C PHE A 115 1.13 -13.92 -13.37
N ASN A 116 2.19 -13.12 -13.47
CA ASN A 116 3.42 -13.48 -14.17
C ASN A 116 4.63 -13.13 -13.28
N GLU A 117 5.52 -14.10 -13.04
CA GLU A 117 6.72 -13.92 -12.22
C GLU A 117 7.66 -12.84 -12.78
N ASP A 118 7.64 -12.59 -14.09
CA ASP A 118 8.41 -11.49 -14.71
C ASP A 118 8.01 -10.11 -14.16
N TYR A 119 6.81 -9.97 -13.60
CA TYR A 119 6.25 -8.73 -13.06
C TYR A 119 6.33 -8.66 -11.53
N ILE A 120 7.17 -9.50 -10.89
CA ILE A 120 7.26 -9.59 -9.44
C ILE A 120 7.56 -8.25 -8.76
N GLN A 121 8.42 -7.42 -9.37
CA GLN A 121 8.75 -6.08 -8.87
C GLN A 121 7.52 -5.17 -8.88
N ILE A 122 6.71 -5.22 -9.94
CA ILE A 122 5.46 -4.45 -10.04
C ILE A 122 4.48 -4.87 -8.94
N TYR A 123 4.31 -6.18 -8.70
CA TYR A 123 3.44 -6.68 -7.64
C TYR A 123 3.93 -6.31 -6.24
N ASN A 124 5.25 -6.30 -6.04
CA ASN A 124 5.86 -5.85 -4.81
C ASN A 124 5.56 -4.37 -4.57
N THR A 125 5.74 -3.53 -5.59
CA THR A 125 5.37 -2.11 -5.55
C THR A 125 3.90 -1.89 -5.19
N PHE A 126 2.97 -2.69 -5.72
CA PHE A 126 1.54 -2.57 -5.36
C PHE A 126 1.26 -2.92 -3.90
N ALA A 127 1.99 -3.88 -3.33
CA ALA A 127 1.86 -4.20 -1.91
C ALA A 127 2.44 -3.07 -1.03
N TRP A 128 3.58 -2.50 -1.41
CA TRP A 128 4.19 -1.35 -0.75
C TRP A 128 3.29 -0.13 -0.78
N PHE A 129 2.74 0.20 -1.94
CA PHE A 129 1.74 1.24 -2.11
C PHE A 129 0.60 1.13 -1.09
N ALA A 130 0.01 -0.06 -0.95
CA ALA A 130 -1.10 -0.26 -0.01
C ALA A 130 -0.69 -0.03 1.44
N LEU A 131 0.52 -0.43 1.83
CA LEU A 131 1.05 -0.19 3.17
C LEU A 131 1.31 1.31 3.40
N GLU A 132 1.97 1.96 2.45
CA GLU A 132 2.34 3.38 2.52
C GLU A 132 1.11 4.28 2.57
N GLU A 133 0.11 4.07 1.71
CA GLU A 133 -1.11 4.89 1.71
C GLU A 133 -1.86 4.73 3.05
N ILE A 134 -1.96 3.52 3.61
CA ILE A 134 -2.56 3.32 4.95
C ILE A 134 -1.74 4.03 6.02
N ALA A 135 -0.41 4.01 5.94
CA ALA A 135 0.47 4.69 6.88
C ALA A 135 0.31 6.22 6.82
N TYR A 136 0.24 6.80 5.62
CA TYR A 136 -0.01 8.22 5.44
C TYR A 136 -1.36 8.65 5.99
N ARG A 137 -2.45 7.91 5.68
CA ARG A 137 -3.77 8.19 6.27
C ARG A 137 -3.78 8.07 7.80
N PHE A 138 -2.99 7.15 8.36
CA PHE A 138 -2.87 7.02 9.81
C PHE A 138 -2.13 8.21 10.42
N SER A 139 -1.09 8.72 9.77
CA SER A 139 -0.39 9.94 10.18
C SER A 139 -1.34 11.14 10.24
N ASP A 140 -2.17 11.33 9.21
CA ASP A 140 -3.19 12.39 9.19
C ASP A 140 -4.22 12.20 10.31
N PHE A 141 -4.72 10.97 10.48
CA PHE A 141 -5.67 10.63 11.54
C PHE A 141 -5.13 10.95 12.94
N LYS A 142 -3.86 10.60 13.18
CA LYS A 142 -3.17 10.88 14.44
C LYS A 142 -3.04 12.37 14.66
N TYR A 143 -2.56 13.12 13.67
CA TYR A 143 -2.43 14.58 13.73
C TYR A 143 -3.75 15.28 14.07
N GLU A 144 -4.88 14.82 13.52
CA GLU A 144 -6.20 15.40 13.80
C GLU A 144 -6.78 15.03 15.19
N ASN A 145 -6.19 14.07 15.90
CA ASN A 145 -6.71 13.54 17.17
C ASN A 145 -5.77 13.73 18.37
N GLU A 146 -4.64 14.42 18.19
CA GLU A 146 -3.70 14.85 19.23
C GLU A 146 -3.89 16.31 19.62
#